data_AF-A0A1A8HDR5-F1
#
_entry.id   AF-A0A1A8HDR5-F1
#
_cell.length_a   1.000
_cell.length_b   1.000
_cell.length_c   1.000
_cell.angle_alpha   90.00
_cell.angle_beta   90.00
_cell.angle_gamma   90.00
#
_symmetry.space_group_name_H-M   'P 1'
#
loop_
_entity.id
_entity.type
_entity.pdbx_description
1 polymer ?
#
loop_
_entity_poly.entity_id
_entity_poly.type
_entity_poly.pdbx_seq_one_letter_code
_entity_poly.pdbx_strand_id
1 'polypeptide(L)'
;MDKDSAVLQGAFLQADRLCLPSSLSRIHKADWSRVNLPILQVLRDISEDTFDAELSLQLLHAALAVDVQEVAPSPHWVLACSPFPLLYILAQRYNQTLMCWERSCEDSDHLSSMDTRELLESVLSLLGQVMGAEVAAAPSSWSRPLFWLYNKVEQLDWTVRFHLKPLWGEHFKNEVPVSLLAVCDLPEQEWSGLDLPQYGPGTGLLAWMECCCVSDALQASMLSHLSLDQRQPDHVSMFSKGLLVALTQTLPWCSLSQWSRLLRALRELMVSGRLSVPFSLEYVDFLPMLDLRRFSCELRMSVLLLRVFQLLCGSSCSSWLSADGWNHVGRLYAHAVREMMSSVQARLPAPPPSPEAPRSTDSISSVKTPKMHEDPLRDTKSSAQKLEGSNMAKVNGAPSQEVLFVLSQLFCHVQHIQVMTPGGQSEVLFLCSLEILSHYEAVMAAFPDSCSPAESDNTRHFFSTITDNLDNQEMKAVLQQKISQLVSSAA
;
A
#
# COMPACT_ATOMS: atom_id res chain seq x y z
N MET A 1 33.39 -8.13 21.28
CA MET A 1 33.42 -7.74 19.86
C MET A 1 33.28 -9.00 19.06
N ASP A 2 32.22 -9.06 18.27
CA ASP A 2 31.94 -10.17 17.38
C ASP A 2 33.00 -10.25 16.28
N LYS A 3 33.31 -11.46 15.83
CA LYS A 3 34.40 -11.72 14.87
C LYS A 3 34.15 -10.99 13.55
N ASP A 4 32.88 -10.86 13.16
CA ASP A 4 32.46 -10.25 11.90
C ASP A 4 32.49 -8.72 11.98
N SER A 5 32.17 -8.16 13.15
CA SER A 5 32.33 -6.73 13.43
C SER A 5 33.81 -6.30 13.39
N ALA A 6 34.72 -7.18 13.82
CA ALA A 6 36.16 -6.95 13.71
C ALA A 6 36.68 -7.08 12.27
N VAL A 7 36.06 -7.92 11.42
CA VAL A 7 36.39 -8.06 10.00
C VAL A 7 35.92 -6.85 9.20
N LEU A 8 34.68 -6.39 9.40
CA LEU A 8 34.16 -5.17 8.77
C LEU A 8 34.95 -3.92 9.18
N GLN A 9 35.20 -3.76 10.48
CA GLN A 9 36.04 -2.67 10.98
C GLN A 9 37.49 -2.77 10.44
N GLY A 10 38.02 -3.99 10.31
CA GLY A 10 39.32 -4.25 9.68
C GLY A 10 39.35 -3.90 8.19
N ALA A 11 38.27 -4.19 7.45
CA ALA A 11 38.14 -3.86 6.03
C ALA A 11 38.02 -2.34 5.82
N PHE A 12 37.25 -1.63 6.64
CA PHE A 12 37.17 -0.16 6.62
C PHE A 12 38.50 0.49 7.01
N LEU A 13 39.20 -0.03 8.04
CA LEU A 13 40.53 0.44 8.44
C LEU A 13 41.61 0.14 7.38
N GLN A 14 41.47 -0.96 6.64
CA GLN A 14 42.40 -1.31 5.55
C GLN A 14 42.11 -0.50 4.28
N ALA A 15 40.84 -0.20 3.99
CA ALA A 15 40.46 0.77 2.97
C ALA A 15 40.98 2.18 3.31
N ASP A 16 40.85 2.61 4.57
CA ASP A 16 41.37 3.88 5.09
C ASP A 16 42.92 3.95 5.01
N ARG A 17 43.62 2.86 5.36
CA ARG A 17 45.09 2.76 5.21
C ARG A 17 45.56 2.76 3.75
N LEU A 18 44.80 2.16 2.84
CA LEU A 18 45.12 2.17 1.41
C LEU A 18 44.74 3.51 0.75
N CYS A 19 43.90 4.33 1.40
CA CYS A 19 43.38 5.60 0.90
C CYS A 19 43.91 6.86 1.62
N LEU A 20 45.06 6.79 2.32
CA LEU A 20 45.73 7.98 2.88
C LEU A 20 45.83 9.10 1.82
N PRO A 21 45.51 10.36 2.19
CA PRO A 21 44.52 11.16 1.49
C PRO A 21 45.13 11.87 0.27
N SER A 22 44.74 11.40 -0.91
CA SER A 22 44.55 12.33 -2.03
C SER A 22 43.05 12.59 -2.11
N SER A 23 42.63 13.85 -1.91
CA SER A 23 41.25 14.29 -2.16
C SER A 23 40.69 13.60 -3.41
N LEU A 24 39.44 13.10 -3.37
CA LEU A 24 38.74 12.46 -4.52
C LEU A 24 38.85 13.28 -5.82
N SER A 25 39.07 14.59 -5.72
CA SER A 25 39.39 15.51 -6.82
C SER A 25 40.68 15.21 -7.60
N ARG A 26 41.56 14.34 -7.08
CA ARG A 26 42.90 14.03 -7.60
C ARG A 26 43.06 12.60 -8.13
N ILE A 27 42.01 11.77 -8.09
CA ILE A 27 42.05 10.38 -8.55
C ILE A 27 41.89 10.33 -10.08
N HIS A 28 42.83 9.69 -10.78
CA HIS A 28 42.77 9.52 -12.24
C HIS A 28 41.97 8.26 -12.62
N LYS A 29 41.43 8.22 -13.85
CA LYS A 29 40.59 7.12 -14.39
C LYS A 29 41.20 5.72 -14.21
N ALA A 30 42.53 5.61 -14.20
CA ALA A 30 43.26 4.35 -14.07
C ALA A 30 43.30 3.78 -12.63
N ASP A 31 43.14 4.63 -11.61
CA ASP A 31 43.28 4.24 -10.20
C ASP A 31 41.97 3.71 -9.60
N TRP A 32 40.86 3.91 -10.29
CA TRP A 32 39.53 3.45 -9.88
C TRP A 32 39.41 1.94 -9.75
N SER A 33 40.21 1.16 -10.49
CA SER A 33 40.24 -0.30 -10.38
C SER A 33 40.79 -0.79 -9.03
N ARG A 34 41.68 -0.01 -8.38
CA ARG A 34 42.37 -0.38 -7.13
C ARG A 34 41.56 -0.02 -5.88
N VAL A 35 40.77 1.06 -5.93
CA VAL A 35 39.83 1.48 -4.88
C VAL A 35 38.60 0.57 -4.84
N ASN A 36 38.19 0.06 -6.00
CA ASN A 36 37.05 -0.84 -6.13
C ASN A 36 37.25 -2.15 -5.35
N LEU A 37 38.46 -2.72 -5.34
CA LEU A 37 38.69 -4.12 -4.93
C LEU A 37 38.33 -4.47 -3.47
N PRO A 38 38.67 -3.68 -2.43
CA PRO A 38 38.37 -4.06 -1.05
C PRO A 38 36.90 -3.89 -0.67
N ILE A 39 36.25 -2.84 -1.15
CA ILE A 39 34.81 -2.59 -0.94
C ILE A 39 33.99 -3.57 -1.78
N LEU A 40 34.41 -3.84 -3.02
CA LEU A 40 33.81 -4.88 -3.85
C LEU A 40 34.08 -6.27 -3.29
N GLN A 41 35.22 -6.57 -2.64
CA GLN A 41 35.43 -7.88 -2.02
C GLN A 41 34.47 -8.10 -0.86
N VAL A 42 34.27 -7.11 0.03
CA VAL A 42 33.28 -7.24 1.10
C VAL A 42 31.86 -7.37 0.53
N LEU A 43 31.46 -6.53 -0.44
CA LEU A 43 30.13 -6.60 -1.07
C LEU A 43 29.93 -7.79 -2.02
N ARG A 44 31.00 -8.42 -2.49
CA ARG A 44 30.99 -9.63 -3.35
C ARG A 44 31.07 -10.89 -2.51
N ASP A 45 31.74 -10.89 -1.37
CA ASP A 45 31.71 -12.00 -0.43
C ASP A 45 30.32 -12.06 0.26
N ILE A 46 29.69 -10.90 0.49
CA ILE A 46 28.25 -10.77 0.81
C ILE A 46 27.33 -11.26 -0.33
N SER A 47 27.85 -11.41 -1.56
CA SER A 47 27.07 -11.85 -2.72
C SER A 47 26.90 -13.37 -2.81
N GLU A 48 27.60 -14.17 -2.01
CA GLU A 48 27.51 -15.63 -2.06
C GLU A 48 26.56 -16.21 -0.98
N ASP A 49 26.29 -15.48 0.11
CA ASP A 49 25.34 -15.90 1.17
C ASP A 49 24.25 -14.83 1.42
N THR A 50 22.99 -15.15 1.14
CA THR A 50 21.82 -14.24 1.26
C THR A 50 21.58 -13.70 2.67
N PHE A 51 22.00 -14.43 3.71
CA PHE A 51 21.85 -14.03 5.11
C PHE A 51 22.77 -12.86 5.50
N ASP A 52 23.90 -12.68 4.81
CA ASP A 52 24.88 -11.62 5.11
C ASP A 52 24.50 -10.29 4.43
N ALA A 53 23.75 -10.33 3.32
CA ALA A 53 23.38 -9.15 2.54
C ALA A 53 22.31 -8.28 3.21
N GLU A 54 21.26 -8.88 3.75
CA GLU A 54 20.21 -8.11 4.44
C GLU A 54 20.75 -7.46 5.73
N LEU A 55 21.50 -8.22 6.53
CA LEU A 55 22.14 -7.69 7.74
C LEU A 55 23.13 -6.57 7.40
N SER A 56 23.94 -6.74 6.37
CA SER A 56 24.87 -5.69 5.90
C SER A 56 24.13 -4.42 5.47
N LEU A 57 22.99 -4.55 4.79
CA LEU A 57 22.15 -3.42 4.43
C LEU A 57 21.52 -2.75 5.65
N GLN A 58 21.09 -3.52 6.66
CA GLN A 58 20.54 -2.98 7.91
C GLN A 58 21.62 -2.21 8.69
N LEU A 59 22.83 -2.76 8.78
CA LEU A 59 23.97 -2.10 9.42
C LEU A 59 24.36 -0.83 8.67
N LEU A 60 24.40 -0.86 7.33
CA LEU A 60 24.66 0.32 6.51
C LEU A 60 23.58 1.38 6.70
N HIS A 61 22.29 0.99 6.70
CA HIS A 61 21.19 1.88 6.97
C HIS A 61 21.32 2.56 8.34
N ALA A 62 21.59 1.77 9.39
CA ALA A 62 21.79 2.30 10.74
C ALA A 62 22.99 3.26 10.79
N ALA A 63 24.14 2.89 10.20
CA ALA A 63 25.34 3.73 10.18
C ALA A 63 25.13 5.05 9.41
N LEU A 64 24.37 5.03 8.32
CA LEU A 64 24.01 6.24 7.58
C LEU A 64 23.05 7.14 8.37
N ALA A 65 22.24 6.59 9.28
CA ALA A 65 21.25 7.36 10.04
C ALA A 65 21.83 8.09 11.26
N VAL A 66 22.97 7.62 11.81
CA VAL A 66 23.54 8.12 13.08
C VAL A 66 23.91 9.62 13.04
N ASP A 67 24.29 10.17 11.89
CA ASP A 67 24.79 11.55 11.79
C ASP A 67 23.87 12.48 10.97
N VAL A 68 22.68 12.03 10.56
CA VAL A 68 21.74 12.83 9.76
C VAL A 68 20.88 13.77 10.64
N GLN A 69 20.80 13.49 11.94
CA GLN A 69 19.92 14.22 12.88
C GLN A 69 20.61 15.34 13.66
N GLU A 70 21.94 15.43 13.65
CA GLU A 70 22.68 16.49 14.33
C GLU A 70 23.49 17.32 13.32
N VAL A 71 23.45 18.65 13.45
CA VAL A 71 24.28 19.57 12.65
C VAL A 71 25.72 19.46 13.16
N ALA A 72 26.37 18.34 12.83
CA ALA A 72 27.76 18.11 13.16
C ALA A 72 28.64 19.02 12.27
N PRO A 73 29.70 19.64 12.82
CA PRO A 73 30.61 20.49 12.06
C PRO A 73 31.53 19.70 11.11
N SER A 74 31.56 18.37 11.21
CA SER A 74 32.38 17.49 10.38
C SER A 74 31.60 16.93 9.18
N PRO A 75 32.24 16.76 8.02
CA PRO A 75 31.64 16.08 6.87
C PRO A 75 31.18 14.67 7.25
N HIS A 76 30.04 14.24 6.70
CA HIS A 76 29.50 12.91 6.96
C HIS A 76 30.54 11.81 6.62
N TRP A 77 30.67 10.79 7.47
CA TRP A 77 31.71 9.76 7.36
C TRP A 77 31.78 9.10 5.97
N VAL A 78 30.62 8.98 5.31
CA VAL A 78 30.47 8.36 3.99
C VAL A 78 31.30 9.03 2.89
N LEU A 79 31.67 10.31 3.07
CA LEU A 79 32.54 11.02 2.14
C LEU A 79 33.95 10.43 2.08
N ALA A 80 34.39 9.74 3.13
CA ALA A 80 35.65 8.98 3.13
C ALA A 80 35.54 7.63 2.41
N CYS A 81 34.33 7.18 2.04
CA CYS A 81 34.06 5.81 1.59
C CYS A 81 33.70 5.70 0.09
N SER A 82 34.12 6.64 -0.76
CA SER A 82 33.78 6.64 -2.20
C SER A 82 32.28 6.50 -2.48
N PRO A 83 31.46 7.52 -2.17
CA PRO A 83 30.01 7.38 -2.11
C PRO A 83 29.34 7.13 -3.48
N PHE A 84 29.88 7.64 -4.57
CA PHE A 84 29.29 7.44 -5.91
C PHE A 84 29.37 5.98 -6.40
N PRO A 85 30.50 5.27 -6.29
CA PRO A 85 30.54 3.82 -6.48
C PRO A 85 29.57 3.04 -5.60
N LEU A 86 29.44 3.41 -4.32
CA LEU A 86 28.50 2.76 -3.40
C LEU A 86 27.05 2.94 -3.88
N LEU A 87 26.67 4.17 -4.23
CA LEU A 87 25.38 4.48 -4.85
C LEU A 87 25.12 3.63 -6.10
N TYR A 88 26.12 3.49 -6.97
CA TYR A 88 25.98 2.66 -8.17
C TYR A 88 25.73 1.19 -7.84
N ILE A 89 26.51 0.62 -6.90
CA ILE A 89 26.37 -0.80 -6.52
C ILE A 89 24.99 -1.05 -5.90
N LEU A 90 24.55 -0.17 -5.01
CA LEU A 90 23.21 -0.25 -4.41
C LEU A 90 22.11 -0.12 -5.48
N ALA A 91 22.29 0.77 -6.47
CA ALA A 91 21.37 0.93 -7.59
C ALA A 91 21.33 -0.32 -8.47
N GLN A 92 22.46 -0.96 -8.73
CA GLN A 92 22.52 -2.24 -9.45
C GLN A 92 21.80 -3.35 -8.69
N ARG A 93 21.98 -3.41 -7.36
CA ARG A 93 21.27 -4.39 -6.51
C ARG A 93 19.78 -4.14 -6.50
N TYR A 94 19.34 -2.89 -6.35
CA TYR A 94 17.93 -2.53 -6.45
C TYR A 94 17.35 -2.92 -7.81
N ASN A 95 18.05 -2.62 -8.91
CA ASN A 95 17.64 -3.01 -10.27
C ASN A 95 17.43 -4.54 -10.40
N GLN A 96 18.27 -5.35 -9.75
CA GLN A 96 18.11 -6.81 -9.75
C GLN A 96 16.81 -7.26 -9.06
N THR A 97 16.27 -6.48 -8.12
CA THR A 97 14.99 -6.77 -7.46
C THR A 97 13.78 -6.51 -8.34
N LEU A 98 13.92 -5.68 -9.39
CA LEU A 98 12.85 -5.43 -10.36
C LEU A 98 12.61 -6.66 -11.27
N MET A 99 13.64 -7.48 -11.44
CA MET A 99 13.63 -8.65 -12.33
C MET A 99 13.42 -9.99 -11.59
N CYS A 100 13.12 -9.95 -10.28
CA CYS A 100 13.21 -11.13 -9.41
C CYS A 100 12.28 -12.28 -9.83
N TRP A 101 11.11 -11.98 -10.42
CA TRP A 101 10.14 -13.00 -10.85
C TRP A 101 10.24 -13.39 -12.34
N GLU A 102 11.14 -12.80 -13.12
CA GLU A 102 11.41 -13.22 -14.51
C GLU A 102 12.44 -14.36 -14.60
N ARG A 103 13.10 -14.70 -13.49
CA ARG A 103 14.13 -15.74 -13.42
C ARG A 103 13.50 -17.13 -13.37
N SER A 104 14.09 -18.08 -14.09
CA SER A 104 13.64 -19.47 -14.09
C SER A 104 13.82 -20.10 -12.71
N CYS A 105 13.01 -21.12 -12.40
CA CYS A 105 13.04 -21.85 -11.14
C CYS A 105 14.41 -22.52 -10.83
N GLU A 106 15.30 -22.64 -11.82
CA GLU A 106 16.65 -23.20 -11.68
C GLU A 106 17.67 -22.21 -11.10
N ASP A 107 17.38 -20.90 -11.11
CA ASP A 107 18.20 -19.83 -10.50
C ASP A 107 17.67 -19.42 -9.10
N SER A 108 16.89 -20.31 -8.46
CA SER A 108 16.07 -20.03 -7.26
C SER A 108 16.84 -19.80 -5.96
N ASP A 109 18.15 -20.03 -5.93
CA ASP A 109 18.95 -19.92 -4.70
C ASP A 109 19.16 -18.45 -4.22
N HIS A 110 18.72 -17.44 -4.99
CA HIS A 110 19.03 -16.03 -4.73
C HIS A 110 17.87 -15.04 -4.91
N LEU A 111 16.62 -15.45 -4.65
CA LEU A 111 15.49 -14.51 -4.64
C LEU A 111 15.62 -13.53 -3.45
N SER A 112 15.86 -12.25 -3.74
CA SER A 112 15.88 -11.18 -2.73
C SER A 112 14.46 -10.93 -2.22
N SER A 113 14.26 -10.94 -0.90
CA SER A 113 12.96 -10.65 -0.28
C SER A 113 12.47 -9.25 -0.66
N MET A 114 11.15 -9.06 -0.71
CA MET A 114 10.55 -7.72 -0.86
C MET A 114 10.96 -6.79 0.30
N ASP A 115 11.23 -7.33 1.48
CA ASP A 115 11.74 -6.57 2.62
C ASP A 115 13.15 -6.01 2.33
N THR A 116 14.01 -6.83 1.71
CA THR A 116 15.34 -6.41 1.26
C THR A 116 15.24 -5.30 0.20
N ARG A 117 14.25 -5.37 -0.70
CA ARG A 117 13.99 -4.30 -1.68
C ARG A 117 13.60 -2.99 -1.02
N GLU A 118 12.70 -3.01 -0.03
CA GLU A 118 12.32 -1.79 0.72
C GLU A 118 13.50 -1.21 1.49
N LEU A 119 14.32 -2.07 2.10
CA LEU A 119 15.55 -1.65 2.76
C LEU A 119 16.54 -1.01 1.78
N LEU A 120 16.72 -1.60 0.59
CA LEU A 120 17.55 -1.02 -0.48
C LEU A 120 17.03 0.35 -0.93
N GLU A 121 15.72 0.52 -1.12
CA GLU A 121 15.08 1.79 -1.44
C GLU A 121 15.39 2.84 -0.35
N SER A 122 15.27 2.45 0.93
CA SER A 122 15.58 3.33 2.07
C SER A 122 17.05 3.74 2.11
N VAL A 123 17.98 2.78 1.97
CA VAL A 123 19.43 3.05 1.97
C VAL A 123 19.83 3.93 0.79
N LEU A 124 19.31 3.66 -0.42
CA LEU A 124 19.55 4.49 -1.61
C LEU A 124 19.07 5.92 -1.42
N SER A 125 17.85 6.08 -0.88
CA SER A 125 17.27 7.39 -0.60
C SER A 125 18.11 8.17 0.42
N LEU A 126 18.48 7.52 1.54
CA LEU A 126 19.25 8.14 2.61
C LEU A 126 20.66 8.55 2.14
N LEU A 127 21.37 7.66 1.47
CA LEU A 127 22.69 7.96 0.90
C LEU A 127 22.59 9.06 -0.18
N GLY A 128 21.54 9.01 -1.01
CA GLY A 128 21.26 10.02 -2.01
C GLY A 128 21.00 11.40 -1.39
N GLN A 129 20.32 11.48 -0.24
CA GLN A 129 20.08 12.73 0.48
C GLN A 129 21.36 13.30 1.08
N VAL A 130 22.15 12.48 1.78
CA VAL A 130 23.44 12.88 2.35
C VAL A 130 24.35 13.44 1.26
N MET A 131 24.47 12.71 0.15
CA MET A 131 25.30 13.15 -0.97
C MET A 131 24.69 14.30 -1.75
N GLY A 132 23.37 14.37 -1.87
CA GLY A 132 22.66 15.46 -2.52
C GLY A 132 22.91 16.81 -1.85
N ALA A 133 22.96 16.84 -0.51
CA ALA A 133 23.30 18.03 0.25
C ALA A 133 24.73 18.52 -0.08
N GLU A 134 25.70 17.61 -0.16
CA GLU A 134 27.09 17.91 -0.51
C GLU A 134 27.25 18.36 -1.97
N VAL A 135 26.50 17.73 -2.89
CA VAL A 135 26.44 18.13 -4.30
C VAL A 135 25.87 19.54 -4.44
N ALA A 136 24.78 19.84 -3.74
CA ALA A 136 24.16 21.16 -3.74
C ALA A 136 25.06 22.24 -3.13
N ALA A 137 25.83 21.91 -2.09
CA ALA A 137 26.77 22.84 -1.44
C ALA A 137 27.98 23.19 -2.33
N ALA A 138 28.46 22.24 -3.15
CA ALA A 138 29.62 22.45 -4.03
C ALA A 138 29.46 21.81 -5.43
N PRO A 139 28.54 22.31 -6.29
CA PRO A 139 28.18 21.63 -7.54
C PRO A 139 29.35 21.42 -8.51
N SER A 140 30.26 22.39 -8.58
CA SER A 140 31.44 22.31 -9.45
C SER A 140 32.37 21.15 -9.07
N SER A 141 32.51 20.89 -7.76
CA SER A 141 33.39 19.85 -7.21
C SER A 141 32.90 18.44 -7.53
N TRP A 142 31.57 18.28 -7.64
CA TRP A 142 30.93 16.97 -7.80
C TRP A 142 30.42 16.69 -9.22
N SER A 143 30.46 17.68 -10.11
CA SER A 143 30.02 17.57 -11.52
C SER A 143 30.51 16.31 -12.25
N ARG A 144 31.79 15.96 -12.11
CA ARG A 144 32.39 14.78 -12.77
C ARG A 144 31.89 13.44 -12.18
N PRO A 145 31.96 13.20 -10.85
CA PRO A 145 31.34 12.02 -10.24
C PRO A 145 29.85 11.88 -10.53
N LEU A 146 29.11 13.00 -10.51
CA LEU A 146 27.67 13.03 -10.76
C LEU A 146 27.36 12.57 -12.19
N PHE A 147 28.06 13.12 -13.18
CA PHE A 147 27.91 12.70 -14.58
C PHE A 147 28.36 11.25 -14.82
N TRP A 148 29.42 10.81 -14.13
CA TRP A 148 29.85 9.40 -14.18
C TRP A 148 28.74 8.47 -13.71
N LEU A 149 28.13 8.75 -12.56
CA LEU A 149 27.06 7.92 -12.01
C LEU A 149 25.82 7.98 -12.91
N TYR A 150 25.45 9.16 -13.40
CA TYR A 150 24.30 9.34 -14.31
C TYR A 150 24.40 8.46 -15.57
N ASN A 151 25.58 8.42 -16.21
CA ASN A 151 25.82 7.56 -17.37
C ASN A 151 25.86 6.07 -17.01
N LYS A 152 26.27 5.73 -15.77
CA LYS A 152 26.31 4.35 -15.31
C LYS A 152 24.91 3.79 -15.04
N VAL A 153 24.00 4.60 -14.53
CA VAL A 153 22.61 4.18 -14.26
C VAL A 153 21.73 4.16 -15.51
N GLU A 154 22.18 4.72 -16.63
CA GLU A 154 21.51 4.60 -17.95
C GLU A 154 21.35 3.14 -18.40
N GLN A 155 22.22 2.24 -17.94
CA GLN A 155 22.17 0.81 -18.25
C GLN A 155 21.21 0.03 -17.35
N LEU A 156 20.62 0.68 -16.35
CA LEU A 156 19.67 0.10 -15.43
C LEU A 156 18.25 0.46 -15.86
N ASP A 157 17.26 -0.12 -15.20
CA ASP A 157 15.87 0.27 -15.38
C ASP A 157 15.68 1.77 -15.12
N TRP A 158 14.82 2.40 -15.92
CA TRP A 158 14.64 3.84 -15.92
C TRP A 158 14.12 4.37 -14.58
N THR A 159 13.37 3.55 -13.82
CA THR A 159 12.85 3.95 -12.50
C THR A 159 13.96 4.17 -11.47
N VAL A 160 15.12 3.51 -11.63
CA VAL A 160 16.28 3.64 -10.73
C VAL A 160 16.74 5.10 -10.61
N ARG A 161 16.62 5.87 -11.69
CA ARG A 161 16.99 7.30 -11.69
C ARG A 161 16.12 8.11 -10.74
N PHE A 162 14.86 7.74 -10.51
CA PHE A 162 14.00 8.44 -9.56
C PHE A 162 14.38 8.18 -8.11
N HIS A 163 14.85 6.97 -7.78
CA HIS A 163 15.38 6.67 -6.44
C HIS A 163 16.63 7.49 -6.11
N LEU A 164 17.37 7.92 -7.13
CA LEU A 164 18.54 8.79 -7.01
C LEU A 164 18.21 10.28 -7.20
N LYS A 165 16.93 10.66 -7.34
CA LYS A 165 16.53 12.08 -7.48
C LYS A 165 17.05 12.99 -6.35
N PRO A 166 17.11 12.56 -5.07
CA PRO A 166 17.71 13.36 -4.01
C PRO A 166 19.18 13.76 -4.27
N LEU A 167 19.92 12.92 -5.01
CA LEU A 167 21.30 13.19 -5.41
C LEU A 167 21.38 14.11 -6.64
N TRP A 168 20.49 13.90 -7.61
CA TRP A 168 20.50 14.67 -8.86
C TRP A 168 20.07 16.12 -8.66
N GLY A 169 19.10 16.36 -7.77
CA GLY A 169 18.42 17.66 -7.67
C GLY A 169 17.94 18.14 -9.05
N GLU A 170 18.35 19.35 -9.42
CA GLU A 170 18.00 20.01 -10.68
C GLU A 170 19.06 19.84 -11.79
N HIS A 171 20.08 19.00 -11.57
CA HIS A 171 21.16 18.83 -12.56
C HIS A 171 20.70 18.11 -13.83
N PHE A 172 19.68 17.28 -13.74
CA PHE A 172 19.14 16.49 -14.84
C PHE A 172 17.62 16.56 -14.85
N LYS A 173 17.05 16.49 -16.06
CA LYS A 173 15.61 16.32 -16.23
C LYS A 173 15.18 14.94 -15.75
N ASN A 174 13.89 14.83 -15.41
CA ASN A 174 13.25 13.57 -15.11
C ASN A 174 13.00 12.84 -16.43
N GLU A 175 13.78 11.79 -16.66
CA GLU A 175 13.69 10.97 -17.86
C GLU A 175 12.69 9.82 -17.66
N VAL A 176 11.70 9.74 -18.55
CA VAL A 176 10.57 8.78 -18.49
C VAL A 176 10.33 8.13 -19.85
N PRO A 177 9.67 6.97 -19.94
CA PRO A 177 9.28 6.41 -21.22
C PRO A 177 8.42 7.40 -22.02
N VAL A 178 8.65 7.55 -23.33
CA VAL A 178 7.87 8.47 -24.19
C VAL A 178 6.37 8.18 -24.12
N SER A 179 5.96 6.93 -23.91
CA SER A 179 4.55 6.56 -23.77
C SER A 179 3.87 7.21 -22.56
N LEU A 180 4.60 7.57 -21.50
CA LEU A 180 4.05 8.31 -20.35
C LEU A 180 3.58 9.71 -20.74
N LEU A 181 4.31 10.37 -21.64
CA LEU A 181 3.98 11.72 -22.11
C LEU A 181 2.67 11.75 -22.93
N ALA A 182 2.19 10.59 -23.39
CA ALA A 182 0.89 10.48 -24.07
C ALA A 182 -0.30 10.46 -23.10
N VAL A 183 -0.07 10.24 -21.79
CA VAL A 183 -1.12 10.18 -20.76
C VAL A 183 -0.96 11.25 -19.69
N CYS A 184 0.15 11.99 -19.67
CA CYS A 184 0.40 13.09 -18.75
C CYS A 184 0.94 14.34 -19.45
N ASP A 185 0.37 15.50 -19.12
CA ASP A 185 0.81 16.82 -19.57
C ASP A 185 1.98 17.33 -18.68
N LEU A 186 3.14 16.68 -18.79
CA LEU A 186 4.33 17.02 -17.99
C LEU A 186 5.12 18.20 -18.59
N PRO A 187 5.68 19.12 -17.78
CA PRO A 187 6.40 20.28 -18.27
C PRO A 187 7.74 19.91 -18.94
N GLU A 188 7.91 20.28 -20.21
CA GLU A 188 9.12 19.97 -21.01
C GLU A 188 10.42 20.51 -20.41
N GLN A 189 10.37 21.52 -19.53
CA GLN A 189 11.53 22.06 -18.85
C GLN A 189 12.12 21.08 -17.84
N GLU A 190 11.27 20.29 -17.18
CA GLU A 190 11.66 19.38 -16.12
C GLU A 190 11.70 17.92 -16.57
N TRP A 191 10.95 17.57 -17.63
CA TRP A 191 10.75 16.19 -18.08
C TRP A 191 11.28 15.98 -19.49
N SER A 192 11.75 14.76 -19.76
CA SER A 192 12.16 14.33 -21.10
C SER A 192 11.80 12.87 -21.35
N GLY A 193 11.43 12.57 -22.59
CA GLY A 193 11.08 11.22 -23.02
C GLY A 193 12.30 10.38 -23.40
N LEU A 194 12.25 9.09 -23.07
CA LEU A 194 13.19 8.05 -23.48
C LEU A 194 12.50 7.06 -24.42
N ASP A 195 13.17 6.75 -25.53
CA ASP A 195 12.75 5.71 -26.46
C ASP A 195 13.17 4.33 -25.91
N LEU A 196 12.28 3.73 -25.13
CA LEU A 196 12.49 2.42 -24.52
C LEU A 196 11.67 1.35 -25.27
N PRO A 197 12.31 0.32 -25.86
CA PRO A 197 11.61 -0.69 -26.66
C PRO A 197 10.50 -1.43 -25.92
N GLN A 198 10.63 -1.61 -24.61
CA GLN A 198 9.63 -2.27 -23.77
C GLN A 198 8.38 -1.39 -23.52
N TYR A 199 8.44 -0.08 -23.77
CA TYR A 199 7.32 0.85 -23.63
C TYR A 199 6.80 1.34 -24.99
N GLY A 200 5.95 0.53 -25.61
CA GLY A 200 5.28 0.87 -26.87
C GLY A 200 4.02 1.73 -26.71
N PRO A 201 3.33 2.06 -27.82
CA PRO A 201 2.02 2.71 -27.79
C PRO A 201 1.03 1.97 -26.88
N GLY A 202 0.32 2.70 -26.02
CA GLY A 202 -0.63 2.12 -25.05
C GLY A 202 -0.04 1.73 -23.69
N THR A 203 1.28 1.79 -23.52
CA THR A 203 1.95 1.48 -22.22
C THR A 203 2.06 2.68 -21.27
N GLY A 204 1.53 3.85 -21.63
CA GLY A 204 1.68 5.06 -20.82
C GLY A 204 1.14 4.93 -19.39
N LEU A 205 0.04 4.21 -19.19
CA LEU A 205 -0.52 3.96 -17.85
C LEU A 205 0.33 3.00 -17.01
N LEU A 206 1.11 2.11 -17.63
CA LEU A 206 2.06 1.26 -16.92
C LEU A 206 3.19 2.13 -16.35
N ALA A 207 3.82 2.94 -17.20
CA ALA A 207 4.86 3.89 -16.78
C ALA A 207 4.33 4.88 -15.71
N TRP A 208 3.07 5.29 -15.83
CA TRP A 208 2.40 6.16 -14.85
C TRP A 208 2.27 5.48 -13.48
N MET A 209 1.88 4.21 -13.45
CA MET A 209 1.80 3.45 -12.20
C MET A 209 3.17 3.22 -11.57
N GLU A 210 4.17 2.89 -12.37
CA GLU A 210 5.54 2.71 -11.90
C GLU A 210 6.07 4.01 -11.26
N CYS A 211 5.81 5.16 -11.87
CA CYS A 211 6.06 6.47 -11.25
C CYS A 211 5.32 6.63 -9.91
N CYS A 212 4.04 6.27 -9.85
CA CYS A 212 3.25 6.35 -8.61
C CYS A 212 3.77 5.42 -7.50
N CYS A 213 4.48 4.35 -7.85
CA CYS A 213 5.14 3.45 -6.90
C CYS A 213 6.39 4.08 -6.27
N VAL A 214 7.13 4.94 -6.96
CA VAL A 214 8.48 5.34 -6.48
C VAL A 214 8.44 6.22 -5.23
N SER A 215 7.62 7.28 -5.21
CA SER A 215 7.57 8.21 -4.08
C SER A 215 6.25 9.00 -4.03
N ASP A 216 5.91 9.55 -2.86
CA ASP A 216 4.71 10.37 -2.69
C ASP A 216 4.75 11.65 -3.56
N ALA A 217 5.93 12.26 -3.72
CA ALA A 217 6.11 13.44 -4.57
C ALA A 217 5.86 13.11 -6.05
N LEU A 218 6.40 11.98 -6.51
CA LEU A 218 6.21 11.54 -7.90
C LEU A 218 4.75 11.16 -8.15
N GLN A 219 4.12 10.44 -7.23
CA GLN A 219 2.69 10.13 -7.26
C GLN A 219 1.84 11.40 -7.36
N ALA A 220 2.10 12.41 -6.53
CA ALA A 220 1.35 13.67 -6.55
C ALA A 220 1.49 14.37 -7.91
N SER A 221 2.70 14.42 -8.47
CA SER A 221 2.96 14.98 -9.80
C SER A 221 2.23 14.19 -10.91
N MET A 222 2.27 12.85 -10.84
CA MET A 222 1.58 11.98 -11.77
C MET A 222 0.06 12.17 -11.72
N LEU A 223 -0.51 12.35 -10.52
CA LEU A 223 -1.93 12.63 -10.33
C LEU A 223 -2.32 14.02 -10.84
N SER A 224 -1.48 15.04 -10.67
CA SER A 224 -1.81 16.41 -11.08
C SER A 224 -1.76 16.62 -12.59
N HIS A 225 -0.85 15.91 -13.28
CA HIS A 225 -0.63 16.06 -14.71
C HIS A 225 -1.35 15.00 -15.56
N LEU A 226 -2.08 14.07 -14.95
CA LEU A 226 -2.80 13.02 -15.70
C LEU A 226 -3.87 13.62 -16.61
N SER A 227 -3.71 13.39 -17.92
CA SER A 227 -4.55 13.95 -18.98
C SER A 227 -5.76 13.04 -19.23
N LEU A 228 -6.94 13.46 -18.75
CA LEU A 228 -8.19 12.72 -18.97
C LEU A 228 -9.38 13.68 -19.09
N ASP A 229 -10.08 13.63 -20.24
CA ASP A 229 -11.32 14.38 -20.43
C ASP A 229 -12.50 13.69 -19.75
N GLN A 230 -12.81 14.12 -18.53
CA GLN A 230 -13.93 13.60 -17.73
C GLN A 230 -15.31 13.91 -18.32
N ARG A 231 -15.41 14.81 -19.31
CA ARG A 231 -16.69 15.13 -19.97
C ARG A 231 -17.10 14.03 -20.96
N GLN A 232 -16.16 13.18 -21.37
CA GLN A 232 -16.39 12.10 -22.31
C GLN A 232 -16.41 10.75 -21.56
N PRO A 233 -17.58 10.13 -21.36
CA PRO A 233 -17.68 8.89 -20.58
C PRO A 233 -16.90 7.73 -21.21
N ASP A 234 -16.79 7.70 -22.55
CA ASP A 234 -16.01 6.69 -23.27
C ASP A 234 -14.51 6.79 -22.97
N HIS A 235 -13.98 8.02 -22.80
CA HIS A 235 -12.59 8.24 -22.43
C HIS A 235 -12.31 7.71 -21.01
N VAL A 236 -13.18 8.02 -20.05
CA VAL A 236 -13.07 7.53 -18.67
C VAL A 236 -13.19 5.99 -18.63
N SER A 237 -14.07 5.41 -19.43
CA SER A 237 -14.24 3.95 -19.55
C SER A 237 -12.99 3.27 -20.11
N MET A 238 -12.44 3.78 -21.22
CA MET A 238 -11.21 3.23 -21.82
C MET A 238 -10.00 3.43 -20.91
N PHE A 239 -9.89 4.59 -20.25
CA PHE A 239 -8.89 4.82 -19.20
C PHE A 239 -9.00 3.78 -18.09
N SER A 240 -10.21 3.53 -17.57
CA SER A 240 -10.43 2.59 -16.47
C SER A 240 -10.04 1.15 -16.87
N LYS A 241 -10.30 0.74 -18.11
CA LYS A 241 -9.85 -0.56 -18.66
C LYS A 241 -8.34 -0.63 -18.81
N GLY A 242 -7.70 0.42 -19.33
CA GLY A 242 -6.24 0.49 -19.45
C GLY A 242 -5.57 0.48 -18.08
N LEU A 243 -6.13 1.19 -17.11
CA LEU A 243 -5.66 1.25 -15.73
C LEU A 243 -5.75 -0.13 -15.07
N LEU A 244 -6.83 -0.89 -15.29
CA LEU A 244 -6.96 -2.26 -14.81
C LEU A 244 -5.82 -3.15 -15.32
N VAL A 245 -5.50 -3.06 -16.62
CA VAL A 245 -4.41 -3.85 -17.23
C VAL A 245 -3.05 -3.44 -16.66
N ALA A 246 -2.78 -2.14 -16.53
CA ALA A 246 -1.55 -1.64 -15.91
C ALA A 246 -1.43 -2.07 -14.44
N LEU A 247 -2.54 -2.09 -13.70
CA LEU A 247 -2.57 -2.53 -12.30
C LEU A 247 -2.22 -4.01 -12.17
N THR A 248 -2.79 -4.86 -13.04
CA THR A 248 -2.47 -6.28 -13.09
C THR A 248 -0.99 -6.53 -13.41
N GLN A 249 -0.39 -5.70 -14.26
CA GLN A 249 1.03 -5.79 -14.58
C GLN A 249 1.93 -5.29 -13.44
N THR A 250 1.51 -4.29 -12.67
CA THR A 250 2.33 -3.63 -11.64
C THR A 250 2.25 -4.34 -10.29
N LEU A 251 1.08 -4.88 -9.93
CA LEU A 251 0.80 -5.49 -8.62
C LEU A 251 1.87 -6.54 -8.19
N PRO A 252 2.27 -7.50 -9.04
CA PRO A 252 3.24 -8.53 -8.64
C PRO A 252 4.59 -8.00 -8.20
N TRP A 253 4.98 -6.82 -8.68
CA TRP A 253 6.30 -6.23 -8.47
C TRP A 253 6.31 -5.18 -7.37
N CYS A 254 5.17 -4.93 -6.72
CA CYS A 254 5.09 -3.95 -5.65
C CYS A 254 5.62 -4.54 -4.34
N SER A 255 6.44 -3.76 -3.63
CA SER A 255 6.58 -3.93 -2.18
C SER A 255 5.31 -3.47 -1.46
N LEU A 256 5.22 -3.67 -0.14
CA LEU A 256 4.05 -3.28 0.64
C LEU A 256 3.87 -1.75 0.66
N SER A 257 4.97 -1.02 0.81
CA SER A 257 4.99 0.45 0.77
C SER A 257 4.59 0.99 -0.62
N GLN A 258 5.12 0.42 -1.70
CA GLN A 258 4.78 0.77 -3.08
C GLN A 258 3.30 0.49 -3.36
N TRP A 259 2.80 -0.65 -2.90
CA TRP A 259 1.39 -1.01 -3.01
C TRP A 259 0.48 -0.04 -2.24
N SER A 260 0.86 0.34 -1.02
CA SER A 260 0.11 1.32 -0.21
C SER A 260 0.04 2.69 -0.89
N ARG A 261 1.13 3.13 -1.55
CA ARG A 261 1.11 4.33 -2.39
C ARG A 261 0.13 4.16 -3.54
N LEU A 262 0.20 3.07 -4.31
CA LEU A 262 -0.74 2.84 -5.42
C LEU A 262 -2.20 2.83 -4.96
N LEU A 263 -2.53 2.17 -3.85
CA LEU A 263 -3.89 2.17 -3.30
C LEU A 263 -4.40 3.59 -3.01
N ARG A 264 -3.52 4.49 -2.53
CA ARG A 264 -3.84 5.90 -2.34
C ARG A 264 -4.12 6.62 -3.65
N ALA A 265 -3.29 6.41 -4.68
CA ALA A 265 -3.52 6.99 -6.01
C ALA A 265 -4.83 6.49 -6.63
N LEU A 266 -5.11 5.19 -6.53
CA LEU A 266 -6.37 4.60 -7.01
C LEU A 266 -7.59 5.17 -6.28
N ARG A 267 -7.49 5.35 -4.95
CA ARG A 267 -8.54 6.00 -4.15
C ARG A 267 -8.77 7.44 -4.60
N GLU A 268 -7.71 8.20 -4.85
CA GLU A 268 -7.81 9.58 -5.37
C GLU A 268 -8.52 9.61 -6.74
N LEU A 269 -8.16 8.71 -7.66
CA LEU A 269 -8.83 8.62 -8.96
C LEU A 269 -10.32 8.27 -8.85
N MET A 270 -10.70 7.40 -7.90
CA MET A 270 -12.10 7.05 -7.66
C MET A 270 -12.89 8.23 -7.07
N VAL A 271 -12.31 8.93 -6.10
CA VAL A 271 -12.93 10.09 -5.43
C VAL A 271 -13.07 11.26 -6.40
N SER A 272 -12.06 11.48 -7.25
CA SER A 272 -12.06 12.55 -8.24
C SER A 272 -12.90 12.24 -9.49
N GLY A 273 -13.56 11.08 -9.56
CA GLY A 273 -14.36 10.66 -10.72
C GLY A 273 -13.56 10.31 -11.99
N ARG A 274 -12.22 10.19 -11.89
CA ARG A 274 -11.34 9.83 -13.02
C ARG A 274 -11.26 8.33 -13.27
N LEU A 275 -11.62 7.52 -12.28
CA LEU A 275 -11.68 6.07 -12.39
C LEU A 275 -13.10 5.57 -12.19
N SER A 276 -13.66 4.99 -13.26
CA SER A 276 -15.00 4.41 -13.26
C SER A 276 -14.94 2.93 -12.94
N VAL A 277 -15.42 2.56 -11.75
CA VAL A 277 -15.61 1.17 -11.33
C VAL A 277 -17.03 1.03 -10.81
N PRO A 278 -17.79 0.00 -11.23
CA PRO A 278 -19.15 -0.21 -10.75
C PRO A 278 -19.17 -0.61 -9.26
N PHE A 279 -20.32 -0.39 -8.60
CA PHE A 279 -20.54 -0.80 -7.21
C PHE A 279 -20.76 -2.31 -7.05
N SER A 280 -21.20 -2.97 -8.12
CA SER A 280 -21.54 -4.37 -8.12
C SER A 280 -20.89 -5.09 -9.30
N LEU A 281 -20.82 -6.41 -9.19
CA LEU A 281 -20.52 -7.29 -10.30
C LEU A 281 -21.70 -7.32 -11.28
N GLU A 282 -21.43 -7.67 -12.54
CA GLU A 282 -22.40 -7.71 -13.65
C GLU A 282 -23.64 -8.60 -13.39
N TYR A 283 -23.60 -9.46 -12.38
CA TYR A 283 -24.65 -10.42 -12.03
C TYR A 283 -25.54 -9.99 -10.87
N VAL A 284 -25.37 -8.78 -10.32
CA VAL A 284 -26.23 -8.23 -9.27
C VAL A 284 -27.20 -7.23 -9.89
N ASP A 285 -28.40 -7.71 -10.23
CA ASP A 285 -29.44 -6.91 -10.88
C ASP A 285 -30.09 -5.87 -9.94
N PHE A 286 -30.05 -6.12 -8.63
CA PHE A 286 -30.66 -5.25 -7.62
C PHE A 286 -29.71 -5.05 -6.44
N LEU A 287 -29.30 -3.80 -6.22
CA LEU A 287 -28.66 -3.41 -4.96
C LEU A 287 -29.72 -3.34 -3.85
N PRO A 288 -29.39 -3.68 -2.60
CA PRO A 288 -30.30 -3.48 -1.49
C PRO A 288 -30.66 -1.99 -1.36
N MET A 289 -31.80 -1.68 -0.74
CA MET A 289 -32.29 -0.31 -0.48
C MET A 289 -31.47 0.39 0.62
N LEU A 290 -30.13 0.33 0.52
CA LEU A 290 -29.15 0.87 1.44
C LEU A 290 -28.42 2.08 0.83
N ASP A 291 -28.00 3.04 1.65
CA ASP A 291 -27.23 4.19 1.17
C ASP A 291 -25.73 3.89 1.14
N LEU A 292 -25.28 3.19 0.09
CA LEU A 292 -23.89 2.77 -0.07
C LEU A 292 -22.94 3.91 -0.48
N ARG A 293 -23.42 5.15 -0.67
CA ARG A 293 -22.58 6.28 -1.13
C ARG A 293 -21.39 6.51 -0.19
N ARG A 294 -21.59 6.32 1.12
CA ARG A 294 -20.55 6.47 2.15
C ARG A 294 -19.45 5.42 2.09
N PHE A 295 -19.69 4.28 1.43
CA PHE A 295 -18.73 3.18 1.26
C PHE A 295 -18.35 2.98 -0.21
N SER A 296 -18.64 4.00 -1.03
CA SER A 296 -18.51 3.93 -2.48
C SER A 296 -17.09 3.60 -2.91
N CYS A 297 -16.10 4.22 -2.27
CA CYS A 297 -14.71 4.00 -2.59
C CYS A 297 -14.25 2.57 -2.26
N GLU A 298 -14.63 2.04 -1.09
CA GLU A 298 -14.22 0.70 -0.63
C GLU A 298 -14.86 -0.39 -1.49
N LEU A 299 -16.15 -0.25 -1.82
CA LEU A 299 -16.82 -1.19 -2.71
C LEU A 299 -16.18 -1.19 -4.10
N ARG A 300 -15.94 -0.01 -4.67
CA ARG A 300 -15.27 0.13 -5.98
C ARG A 300 -13.85 -0.42 -5.96
N MET A 301 -13.08 -0.14 -4.90
CA MET A 301 -11.73 -0.71 -4.74
C MET A 301 -11.78 -2.22 -4.68
N SER A 302 -12.70 -2.79 -3.91
CA SER A 302 -12.86 -4.24 -3.80
C SER A 302 -13.22 -4.88 -5.14
N VAL A 303 -14.14 -4.29 -5.91
CA VAL A 303 -14.48 -4.75 -7.26
C VAL A 303 -13.30 -4.63 -8.22
N LEU A 304 -12.57 -3.51 -8.19
CA LEU A 304 -11.38 -3.32 -9.03
C LEU A 304 -10.34 -4.42 -8.77
N LEU A 305 -10.02 -4.67 -7.51
CA LEU A 305 -9.05 -5.70 -7.13
C LEU A 305 -9.53 -7.11 -7.49
N LEU A 306 -10.83 -7.40 -7.36
CA LEU A 306 -11.39 -8.64 -7.86
C LEU A 306 -11.18 -8.78 -9.38
N ARG A 307 -11.39 -7.72 -10.17
CA ARG A 307 -11.13 -7.75 -11.62
C ARG A 307 -9.64 -7.91 -11.94
N VAL A 308 -8.75 -7.31 -11.15
CA VAL A 308 -7.29 -7.50 -11.29
C VAL A 308 -6.94 -8.97 -11.15
N PHE A 309 -7.45 -9.63 -10.11
CA PHE A 309 -7.19 -11.06 -9.87
C PHE A 309 -7.89 -11.96 -10.89
N GLN A 310 -9.09 -11.62 -11.37
CA GLN A 310 -9.72 -12.35 -12.48
C GLN A 310 -8.85 -12.34 -13.75
N LEU A 311 -8.19 -11.21 -14.04
CA LEU A 311 -7.27 -11.12 -15.17
C LEU A 311 -5.96 -11.89 -14.88
N LEU A 312 -5.39 -11.72 -13.69
CA LEU A 312 -4.13 -12.34 -13.28
C LEU A 312 -4.24 -13.88 -13.21
N CYS A 313 -5.36 -14.41 -12.73
CA CYS A 313 -5.66 -15.85 -12.70
C CYS A 313 -6.19 -16.38 -14.05
N GLY A 314 -6.39 -15.50 -15.04
CA GLY A 314 -6.81 -15.89 -16.38
C GLY A 314 -5.72 -16.65 -17.13
N SER A 315 -6.13 -17.37 -18.19
CA SER A 315 -5.22 -18.20 -19.00
C SER A 315 -4.05 -17.43 -19.63
N SER A 316 -4.22 -16.13 -19.90
CA SER A 316 -3.15 -15.27 -20.43
C SER A 316 -2.03 -14.99 -19.43
N CYS A 317 -2.30 -15.11 -18.13
CA CYS A 317 -1.38 -14.75 -17.05
C CYS A 317 -1.03 -15.95 -16.16
N SER A 318 -1.53 -17.16 -16.47
CA SER A 318 -1.39 -18.34 -15.61
C SER A 318 0.06 -18.77 -15.33
N SER A 319 1.01 -18.36 -16.17
CA SER A 319 2.44 -18.64 -16.03
C SER A 319 3.26 -17.44 -15.54
N TRP A 320 2.63 -16.32 -15.19
CA TRP A 320 3.35 -15.10 -14.80
C TRP A 320 3.99 -15.22 -13.42
N LEU A 321 3.39 -15.99 -12.51
CA LEU A 321 3.82 -16.05 -11.11
C LEU A 321 4.18 -17.48 -10.70
N SER A 322 5.28 -17.58 -9.96
CA SER A 322 5.62 -18.76 -9.17
C SER A 322 4.69 -18.91 -7.96
N ALA A 323 4.83 -20.00 -7.20
CA ALA A 323 4.10 -20.19 -5.94
C ALA A 323 4.36 -19.04 -4.95
N ASP A 324 5.60 -18.58 -4.84
CA ASP A 324 5.96 -17.44 -3.98
C ASP A 324 5.38 -16.12 -4.49
N GLY A 325 5.33 -15.94 -5.81
CA GLY A 325 4.66 -14.80 -6.44
C GLY A 325 3.16 -14.76 -6.10
N TRP A 326 2.47 -15.90 -6.13
CA TRP A 326 1.06 -16.00 -5.72
C TRP A 326 0.85 -15.69 -4.24
N ASN A 327 1.73 -16.19 -3.38
CA ASN A 327 1.72 -15.85 -1.95
C ASN A 327 1.93 -14.35 -1.73
N HIS A 328 2.83 -13.73 -2.50
CA HIS A 328 3.10 -12.29 -2.43
C HIS A 328 1.90 -11.45 -2.83
N VAL A 329 1.30 -11.68 -4.00
CA VAL A 329 0.11 -10.92 -4.42
C VAL A 329 -1.07 -11.16 -3.47
N GLY A 330 -1.20 -12.37 -2.92
CA GLY A 330 -2.17 -12.68 -1.86
C GLY A 330 -1.97 -11.82 -0.60
N ARG A 331 -0.72 -11.61 -0.16
CA ARG A 331 -0.39 -10.69 0.94
C ARG A 331 -0.77 -9.25 0.64
N LEU A 332 -0.43 -8.75 -0.55
CA LEU A 332 -0.78 -7.39 -0.98
C LEU A 332 -2.30 -7.18 -1.04
N TYR A 333 -3.04 -8.16 -1.56
CA TYR A 333 -4.50 -8.10 -1.59
C TYR A 333 -5.11 -8.12 -0.18
N ALA A 334 -4.66 -9.02 0.69
CA ALA A 334 -5.12 -9.07 2.08
C ALA A 334 -4.83 -7.75 2.82
N HIS A 335 -3.68 -7.12 2.57
CA HIS A 335 -3.37 -5.77 3.08
C HIS A 335 -4.41 -4.74 2.62
N ALA A 336 -4.71 -4.69 1.32
CA ALA A 336 -5.72 -3.77 0.78
C ALA A 336 -7.11 -3.99 1.41
N VAL A 337 -7.49 -5.24 1.64
CA VAL A 337 -8.76 -5.59 2.29
C VAL A 337 -8.78 -5.12 3.74
N ARG A 338 -7.69 -5.28 4.50
CA ARG A 338 -7.59 -4.77 5.88
C ARG A 338 -7.67 -3.25 5.96
N GLU A 339 -7.07 -2.53 5.01
CA GLU A 339 -7.22 -1.07 4.92
C GLU A 339 -8.69 -0.67 4.62
N MET A 340 -9.36 -1.37 3.72
CA MET A 340 -10.78 -1.16 3.46
C MET A 340 -11.63 -1.44 4.69
N MET A 341 -11.39 -2.54 5.40
CA MET A 341 -12.10 -2.88 6.64
C MET A 341 -11.91 -1.82 7.71
N SER A 342 -10.67 -1.34 7.91
CA SER A 342 -10.36 -0.27 8.86
C SER A 342 -11.10 1.03 8.50
N SER A 343 -11.14 1.37 7.21
CA SER A 343 -11.90 2.52 6.70
C SER A 343 -13.41 2.38 6.91
N VAL A 344 -13.97 1.18 6.69
CA VAL A 344 -15.39 0.87 6.92
C VAL A 344 -15.73 1.00 8.41
N GLN A 345 -14.88 0.47 9.28
CA GLN A 345 -15.08 0.51 10.73
C GLN A 345 -15.01 1.93 11.28
N ALA A 346 -14.10 2.76 10.78
CA ALA A 346 -13.99 4.17 11.18
C ALA A 346 -15.27 4.98 10.87
N ARG A 347 -16.18 4.45 10.03
CA ARG A 347 -17.46 5.07 9.67
C ARG A 347 -18.66 4.47 10.41
N LEU A 348 -18.44 3.48 11.29
CA LEU A 348 -19.50 2.96 12.15
C LEU A 348 -19.97 4.05 13.13
N PRO A 349 -21.28 4.13 13.43
CA PRO A 349 -21.79 5.00 14.47
C PRO A 349 -21.30 4.53 15.84
N ALA A 350 -21.30 5.41 16.84
CA ALA A 350 -21.06 4.97 18.22
C ALA A 350 -22.17 3.98 18.65
N PRO A 351 -21.83 2.89 19.36
CA PRO A 351 -22.84 1.94 19.84
C PRO A 351 -23.85 2.66 20.75
N PRO A 352 -25.14 2.27 20.71
CA PRO A 352 -26.13 2.85 21.59
C PRO A 352 -25.73 2.62 23.06
N PRO A 353 -25.99 3.58 23.97
CA PRO A 353 -25.72 3.38 25.38
C PRO A 353 -26.52 2.16 25.86
N SER A 354 -25.85 1.25 26.56
CA SER A 354 -26.47 0.07 27.16
C SER A 354 -27.64 0.52 28.06
N PRO A 355 -28.77 -0.22 28.11
CA PRO A 355 -29.84 0.10 29.05
C PRO A 355 -29.26 0.04 30.47
N GLU A 356 -29.25 1.17 31.17
CA GLU A 356 -28.87 1.21 32.59
C GLU A 356 -29.70 0.17 33.35
N ALA A 357 -29.03 -0.74 34.05
CA ALA A 357 -29.67 -1.63 35.00
C ALA A 357 -30.46 -0.77 36.03
N PRO A 358 -31.70 -1.15 36.38
CA PRO A 358 -32.51 -0.35 37.29
C PRO A 358 -31.80 -0.22 38.63
N ARG A 359 -31.41 1.01 38.97
CA ARG A 359 -30.87 1.34 40.29
C ARG A 359 -31.92 0.96 41.33
N SER A 360 -31.54 0.01 42.19
CA SER A 360 -32.31 -0.39 43.36
C SER A 360 -32.57 0.82 44.24
N THR A 361 -33.85 1.13 44.44
CA THR A 361 -34.35 1.89 45.57
C THR A 361 -33.84 1.28 46.88
N ASP A 362 -33.17 2.09 47.71
CA ASP A 362 -33.50 2.17 49.14
C ASP A 362 -32.81 3.34 49.88
N SER A 363 -33.64 4.03 50.65
CA SER A 363 -33.37 4.60 52.00
C SER A 363 -32.64 5.94 52.19
N ILE A 364 -33.47 6.99 52.32
CA ILE A 364 -33.63 7.94 53.46
C ILE A 364 -32.36 8.61 54.08
N SER A 365 -32.30 9.96 53.99
CA SER A 365 -32.38 10.84 55.19
C SER A 365 -32.58 12.34 54.87
N SER A 366 -33.73 12.85 55.32
CA SER A 366 -34.02 14.16 55.96
C SER A 366 -32.94 15.26 55.93
N VAL A 367 -33.30 16.48 55.48
CA VAL A 367 -33.35 17.73 56.30
C VAL A 367 -34.32 18.76 55.68
N LYS A 368 -34.95 19.53 56.57
CA LYS A 368 -36.09 20.46 56.48
C LYS A 368 -35.90 21.74 55.65
N THR A 369 -37.01 22.14 55.00
CA THR A 369 -37.66 23.45 54.72
C THR A 369 -37.08 24.76 55.34
N PRO A 370 -37.36 25.98 54.80
CA PRO A 370 -38.73 26.42 54.41
C PRO A 370 -38.95 27.37 53.19
N LYS A 371 -40.24 27.38 52.81
CA LYS A 371 -40.96 28.22 51.84
C LYS A 371 -41.07 29.70 52.26
N MET A 372 -41.20 30.57 51.24
CA MET A 372 -42.08 31.76 51.09
C MET A 372 -41.92 32.20 49.61
N HIS A 373 -42.89 32.63 48.82
CA HIS A 373 -44.20 33.25 49.02
C HIS A 373 -45.10 33.05 47.76
N GLU A 374 -46.42 33.10 47.96
CA GLU A 374 -47.55 33.22 47.01
C GLU A 374 -47.43 34.49 46.13
N ASP A 375 -48.07 34.68 44.96
CA ASP A 375 -49.52 34.60 44.64
C ASP A 375 -49.75 34.76 43.09
N PRO A 376 -50.99 34.81 42.52
CA PRO A 376 -51.37 34.10 41.30
C PRO A 376 -51.99 35.02 40.22
N LEU A 377 -52.51 34.46 39.11
CA LEU A 377 -53.68 34.90 38.30
C LEU A 377 -53.54 34.26 36.90
N ARG A 378 -54.39 33.27 36.54
CA ARG A 378 -55.61 33.40 35.70
C ARG A 378 -55.30 33.98 34.31
N ASP A 379 -55.60 33.35 33.18
CA ASP A 379 -56.93 32.86 32.77
C ASP A 379 -56.83 32.01 31.47
N THR A 380 -57.33 30.77 31.49
CA THR A 380 -58.52 30.21 30.80
C THR A 380 -58.43 29.80 29.31
N LYS A 381 -58.91 28.55 29.09
CA LYS A 381 -59.56 27.92 27.90
C LYS A 381 -58.64 27.37 26.80
N SER A 382 -58.86 26.18 26.22
CA SER A 382 -59.86 25.12 26.42
C SER A 382 -59.44 23.83 25.68
N SER A 383 -59.83 22.69 26.25
CA SER A 383 -60.38 21.50 25.57
C SER A 383 -59.61 20.83 24.41
N ALA A 384 -59.00 19.70 24.76
CA ALA A 384 -59.19 18.37 24.17
C ALA A 384 -59.35 18.25 22.64
N GLN A 385 -58.36 17.61 22.01
CA GLN A 385 -58.62 16.40 21.21
C GLN A 385 -57.35 15.56 21.07
N LYS A 386 -57.47 14.34 21.58
CA LYS A 386 -56.57 13.19 21.43
C LYS A 386 -56.91 12.58 20.07
N LEU A 387 -55.99 12.56 19.11
CA LEU A 387 -55.96 11.58 18.02
C LEU A 387 -54.62 11.65 17.27
N GLU A 388 -53.96 10.50 17.16
CA GLU A 388 -53.08 10.07 16.06
C GLU A 388 -51.86 10.94 15.69
N GLY A 389 -50.70 10.48 16.16
CA GLY A 389 -49.37 10.86 15.66
C GLY A 389 -48.42 9.65 15.73
N SER A 390 -48.86 8.53 15.15
CA SER A 390 -48.03 7.37 14.87
C SER A 390 -47.07 7.71 13.72
N ASN A 391 -45.81 7.27 13.86
CA ASN A 391 -44.87 7.03 12.78
C ASN A 391 -44.54 8.19 11.83
N MET A 392 -43.65 9.10 12.22
CA MET A 392 -42.71 9.74 11.29
C MET A 392 -41.54 10.40 12.04
N ALA A 393 -40.68 9.58 12.66
CA ALA A 393 -39.35 10.03 13.11
C ALA A 393 -38.43 8.84 13.45
N LYS A 394 -38.26 7.89 12.51
CA LYS A 394 -37.21 6.85 12.58
C LYS A 394 -36.76 6.48 11.16
N VAL A 395 -36.38 7.49 10.38
CA VAL A 395 -35.69 7.30 9.09
C VAL A 395 -34.33 7.97 9.20
N ASN A 396 -33.52 7.44 10.10
CA ASN A 396 -32.06 7.48 10.00
C ASN A 396 -31.65 6.02 10.21
N GLY A 397 -31.66 5.24 9.12
CA GLY A 397 -31.15 3.87 9.14
C GLY A 397 -29.74 3.88 9.72
N ALA A 398 -29.48 3.00 10.68
CA ALA A 398 -28.19 2.94 11.34
C ALA A 398 -27.13 2.50 10.31
N PRO A 399 -25.98 3.21 10.17
CA PRO A 399 -24.92 2.88 9.22
C PRO A 399 -24.34 1.46 9.35
N SER A 400 -24.74 0.71 10.38
CA SER A 400 -24.37 -0.67 10.63
C SER A 400 -24.90 -1.64 9.57
N GLN A 401 -26.07 -1.39 8.96
CA GLN A 401 -26.59 -2.22 7.87
C GLN A 401 -25.72 -2.14 6.61
N GLU A 402 -25.34 -0.93 6.22
CA GLU A 402 -24.40 -0.71 5.13
C GLU A 402 -23.04 -1.36 5.41
N VAL A 403 -22.56 -1.27 6.65
CA VAL A 403 -21.29 -1.90 7.05
C VAL A 403 -21.35 -3.42 6.92
N LEU A 404 -22.41 -4.06 7.42
CA LEU A 404 -22.60 -5.51 7.27
C LEU A 404 -22.63 -5.90 5.78
N PHE A 405 -23.33 -5.14 4.94
CA PHE A 405 -23.33 -5.38 3.50
C PHE A 405 -21.92 -5.30 2.89
N VAL A 406 -21.15 -4.26 3.23
CA VAL A 406 -19.78 -4.11 2.71
C VAL A 406 -18.89 -5.26 3.16
N LEU A 407 -18.97 -5.66 4.44
CA LEU A 407 -18.21 -6.81 4.96
C LEU A 407 -18.58 -8.11 4.22
N SER A 408 -19.88 -8.32 3.92
CA SER A 408 -20.33 -9.45 3.11
C SER A 408 -19.73 -9.44 1.69
N GLN A 409 -19.64 -8.26 1.06
CA GLN A 409 -19.00 -8.12 -0.26
C GLN A 409 -17.50 -8.41 -0.20
N LEU A 410 -16.79 -7.88 0.80
CA LEU A 410 -15.37 -8.15 1.00
C LEU A 410 -15.12 -9.65 1.19
N PHE A 411 -15.93 -10.32 2.02
CA PHE A 411 -15.83 -11.77 2.23
C PHE A 411 -16.00 -12.54 0.92
N CYS A 412 -17.05 -12.22 0.15
CA CYS A 412 -17.32 -12.83 -1.15
C CYS A 412 -16.13 -12.68 -2.11
N HIS A 413 -15.56 -11.47 -2.22
CA HIS A 413 -14.45 -11.21 -3.12
C HIS A 413 -13.16 -11.92 -2.69
N VAL A 414 -12.85 -11.96 -1.38
CA VAL A 414 -11.69 -12.72 -0.86
C VAL A 414 -11.85 -14.20 -1.16
N GLN A 415 -13.02 -14.79 -0.93
CA GLN A 415 -13.28 -16.20 -1.21
C GLN A 415 -13.17 -16.51 -2.71
N HIS A 416 -13.71 -15.65 -3.58
CA HIS A 416 -13.56 -15.81 -5.03
C HIS A 416 -12.10 -15.82 -5.45
N ILE A 417 -11.30 -14.87 -4.96
CA ILE A 417 -9.87 -14.80 -5.27
C ILE A 417 -9.14 -16.03 -4.74
N GLN A 418 -9.48 -16.49 -3.53
CA GLN A 418 -8.88 -17.69 -2.97
C GLN A 418 -9.14 -18.94 -3.83
N VAL A 419 -10.36 -19.09 -4.37
CA VAL A 419 -10.71 -20.19 -5.28
C VAL A 419 -10.01 -20.07 -6.64
N MET A 420 -9.86 -18.86 -7.18
CA MET A 420 -9.20 -18.63 -8.47
C MET A 420 -7.67 -18.77 -8.41
N THR A 421 -7.07 -18.53 -7.24
CA THR A 421 -5.61 -18.56 -7.07
C THR A 421 -5.11 -20.00 -7.23
N PRO A 422 -4.08 -20.25 -8.07
CA PRO A 422 -3.53 -21.59 -8.27
C PRO A 422 -3.18 -22.27 -6.94
N GLY A 423 -3.66 -23.51 -6.80
CA GLY A 423 -3.51 -24.30 -5.58
C GLY A 423 -4.59 -24.08 -4.54
N GLY A 424 -5.31 -22.95 -4.50
CA GLY A 424 -6.48 -22.76 -3.61
C GLY A 424 -6.20 -22.77 -2.10
N GLN A 425 -4.93 -22.76 -1.68
CA GLN A 425 -4.50 -22.91 -0.28
C GLN A 425 -3.81 -21.66 0.29
N SER A 426 -4.15 -20.46 -0.19
CA SER A 426 -3.54 -19.24 0.34
C SER A 426 -3.95 -19.00 1.80
N GLU A 427 -3.04 -19.30 2.74
CA GLU A 427 -3.24 -19.09 4.17
C GLU A 427 -3.58 -17.64 4.49
N VAL A 428 -2.94 -16.68 3.80
CA VAL A 428 -3.14 -15.26 4.05
C VAL A 428 -4.56 -14.80 3.68
N LEU A 429 -5.12 -15.33 2.58
CA LEU A 429 -6.51 -15.04 2.18
C LEU A 429 -7.52 -15.74 3.10
N PHE A 430 -7.19 -16.94 3.58
CA PHE A 430 -7.98 -17.63 4.60
C PHE A 430 -8.05 -16.84 5.91
N LEU A 431 -6.90 -16.36 6.42
CA LEU A 431 -6.85 -15.52 7.62
C LEU A 431 -7.62 -14.21 7.42
N CYS A 432 -7.47 -13.57 6.26
CA CYS A 432 -8.25 -12.39 5.89
C CYS A 432 -9.77 -12.65 5.93
N SER A 433 -10.21 -13.82 5.46
CA SER A 433 -11.62 -14.22 5.52
C SER A 433 -12.13 -14.37 6.96
N LEU A 434 -11.33 -14.98 7.85
CA LEU A 434 -11.66 -15.09 9.27
C LEU A 434 -11.71 -13.72 9.98
N GLU A 435 -10.80 -12.82 9.62
CA GLU A 435 -10.81 -11.44 10.12
C GLU A 435 -12.10 -10.74 9.71
N ILE A 436 -12.55 -10.85 8.45
CA ILE A 436 -13.81 -10.25 7.99
C ILE A 436 -15.00 -10.80 8.78
N LEU A 437 -15.10 -12.12 8.93
CA LEU A 437 -16.19 -12.75 9.69
C LEU A 437 -16.20 -12.31 11.16
N SER A 438 -15.03 -12.14 11.77
CA SER A 438 -14.92 -11.66 13.16
C SER A 438 -15.39 -10.22 13.30
N HIS A 439 -15.10 -9.36 12.32
CA HIS A 439 -15.63 -7.99 12.31
C HIS A 439 -17.13 -7.95 12.03
N TYR A 440 -17.62 -8.82 11.15
CA TYR A 440 -19.05 -8.97 10.90
C TYR A 440 -19.80 -9.36 12.18
N GLU A 441 -19.28 -10.35 12.92
CA GLU A 441 -19.79 -10.77 14.22
C GLU A 441 -19.78 -9.61 15.25
N ALA A 442 -18.69 -8.86 15.32
CA ALA A 442 -18.58 -7.72 16.24
C ALA A 442 -19.60 -6.62 15.93
N VAL A 443 -19.88 -6.33 14.66
CA VAL A 443 -20.90 -5.36 14.26
C VAL A 443 -22.31 -5.87 14.59
N MET A 444 -22.59 -7.15 14.33
CA MET A 444 -23.86 -7.79 14.72
C MET A 444 -24.10 -7.72 16.24
N ALA A 445 -23.06 -7.96 17.04
CA ALA A 445 -23.15 -7.89 18.49
C ALA A 445 -23.35 -6.45 19.01
N ALA A 446 -22.65 -5.47 18.42
CA ALA A 446 -22.75 -4.06 18.81
C ALA A 446 -24.06 -3.41 18.36
N PHE A 447 -24.67 -3.89 17.27
CA PHE A 447 -25.90 -3.36 16.69
C PHE A 447 -26.90 -4.47 16.34
N PRO A 448 -27.53 -5.13 17.33
CA PRO A 448 -28.41 -6.28 17.11
C PRO A 448 -29.62 -6.00 16.20
N ASP A 449 -30.12 -4.76 16.20
CA ASP A 449 -31.25 -4.32 15.37
C ASP A 449 -30.89 -4.11 13.89
N SER A 450 -29.62 -4.28 13.51
CA SER A 450 -29.16 -4.06 12.12
C SER A 450 -29.61 -5.17 11.18
N CYS A 451 -29.90 -6.36 11.68
CA CYS A 451 -30.20 -7.51 10.84
C CYS A 451 -31.31 -8.33 11.50
N SER A 452 -32.39 -8.58 10.76
CA SER A 452 -33.43 -9.49 11.24
C SER A 452 -32.91 -10.93 11.30
N PRO A 453 -33.52 -11.82 12.12
CA PRO A 453 -33.12 -13.22 12.17
C PRO A 453 -33.11 -13.91 10.80
N ALA A 454 -34.11 -13.60 9.96
CA ALA A 454 -34.21 -14.16 8.61
C ALA A 454 -33.10 -13.66 7.67
N GLU A 455 -32.74 -12.37 7.74
CA GLU A 455 -31.60 -11.81 6.98
C GLU A 455 -30.26 -12.41 7.45
N SER A 456 -30.12 -12.64 8.76
CA SER A 456 -28.96 -13.28 9.35
C SER A 456 -28.81 -14.71 8.87
N ASP A 457 -29.90 -15.49 8.85
CA ASP A 457 -29.89 -16.87 8.35
C ASP A 457 -29.61 -16.94 6.85
N ASN A 458 -30.19 -16.03 6.06
CA ASN A 458 -29.90 -15.92 4.63
C ASN A 458 -28.42 -15.57 4.37
N THR A 459 -27.86 -14.63 5.14
CA THR A 459 -26.44 -14.25 5.01
C THR A 459 -25.52 -15.40 5.39
N ARG A 460 -25.86 -16.15 6.45
CA ARG A 460 -25.12 -17.35 6.82
C ARG A 460 -25.14 -18.39 5.71
N HIS A 461 -26.33 -18.66 5.15
CA HIS A 461 -26.47 -19.60 4.05
C HIS A 461 -25.62 -19.17 2.84
N PHE A 462 -25.68 -17.89 2.49
CA PHE A 462 -24.86 -17.31 1.42
C PHE A 462 -23.34 -17.48 1.67
N PHE A 463 -22.85 -17.14 2.86
CA PHE A 463 -21.44 -17.35 3.21
C PHE A 463 -21.04 -18.82 3.14
N SER A 464 -21.87 -19.72 3.67
CA SER A 464 -21.62 -21.16 3.59
C SER A 464 -21.55 -21.63 2.13
N THR A 465 -22.47 -21.21 1.27
CA THR A 465 -22.47 -21.59 -0.16
C THR A 465 -21.22 -21.12 -0.89
N ILE A 466 -20.72 -19.92 -0.59
CA ILE A 466 -19.47 -19.43 -1.18
C ILE A 466 -18.29 -20.27 -0.70
N THR A 467 -18.19 -20.48 0.62
CA THR A 467 -17.11 -21.26 1.25
C THR A 467 -17.06 -22.72 0.79
N ASP A 468 -18.19 -23.29 0.37
CA ASP A 468 -18.24 -24.65 -0.18
C ASP A 468 -17.43 -24.83 -1.47
N ASN A 469 -17.08 -23.73 -2.16
CA ASN A 469 -16.22 -23.77 -3.35
C ASN A 469 -14.72 -23.90 -3.04
N LEU A 470 -14.30 -23.80 -1.79
CA LEU A 470 -12.89 -23.97 -1.43
C LEU A 470 -12.43 -25.42 -1.62
N ASP A 471 -11.23 -25.62 -2.16
CA ASP A 471 -10.66 -26.96 -2.33
C ASP A 471 -10.13 -27.53 -1.01
N ASN A 472 -9.50 -26.70 -0.18
CA ASN A 472 -8.92 -27.11 1.10
C ASN A 472 -10.03 -27.39 2.14
N GLN A 473 -10.15 -28.66 2.53
CA GLN A 473 -11.21 -29.13 3.44
C GLN A 473 -11.05 -28.61 4.87
N GLU A 474 -9.82 -28.40 5.35
CA GLU A 474 -9.56 -27.88 6.68
C GLU A 474 -9.96 -26.41 6.79
N MET A 475 -9.49 -25.58 5.85
CA MET A 475 -9.87 -24.17 5.77
C MET A 475 -11.39 -24.02 5.61
N LYS A 476 -12.01 -24.85 4.77
CA LYS A 476 -13.47 -24.91 4.61
C LYS A 476 -14.17 -25.22 5.93
N ALA A 477 -13.75 -26.27 6.64
CA ALA A 477 -14.37 -26.65 7.91
C ALA A 477 -14.26 -25.54 8.96
N VAL A 478 -13.11 -24.88 9.08
CA VAL A 478 -12.91 -23.77 10.02
C VAL A 478 -13.79 -22.56 9.67
N LEU A 479 -13.88 -22.19 8.39
CA LEU A 479 -14.76 -21.11 7.96
C LEU A 479 -16.23 -21.45 8.19
N GLN A 480 -16.68 -22.67 7.85
CA GLN A 480 -18.05 -23.12 8.11
C GLN A 480 -18.38 -23.08 9.61
N GLN A 481 -17.45 -23.49 10.46
CA GLN A 481 -17.59 -23.38 11.91
C GLN A 481 -17.76 -21.91 12.33
N LYS A 482 -16.91 -21.00 11.85
CA LYS A 482 -17.00 -19.56 12.16
C LYS A 482 -18.31 -18.94 11.65
N ILE A 483 -18.76 -19.30 10.45
CA ILE A 483 -20.03 -18.85 9.85
C ILE A 483 -21.23 -19.31 10.69
N SER A 484 -21.21 -20.55 11.20
CA SER A 484 -22.28 -21.08 12.06
C SER A 484 -22.43 -20.31 13.38
N GLN A 485 -21.35 -19.68 13.85
CA GLN A 485 -21.30 -18.92 15.10
C GLN A 485 -21.80 -17.48 14.97
N LEU A 486 -22.11 -16.98 13.77
CA LEU A 486 -22.61 -15.62 13.52
C LEU A 486 -24.06 -15.38 14.03
N VAL A 487 -24.44 -15.92 15.19
CA VAL A 487 -25.79 -15.80 15.74
C VAL A 487 -25.93 -14.45 16.44
N SER A 488 -26.99 -13.70 16.13
CA SER A 488 -27.40 -12.55 16.94
C SER A 488 -27.66 -13.02 18.36
N SER A 489 -26.97 -12.44 19.34
CA SER A 489 -27.09 -12.78 20.77
C SER A 489 -28.47 -12.45 21.37
N ALA A 490 -29.44 -12.01 20.55
CA ALA A 490 -30.81 -11.75 20.94
C ALA A 490 -31.68 -12.99 20.64
N ALA A 491 -31.61 -13.98 21.54
CA ALA A 491 -32.66 -14.97 21.74
C ALA A 491 -33.24 -14.80 23.15
#